data_AF-A0A9W7YM78-F1
#
_entry.id   AF-A0A9W7YM78-F1
#
_cell.length_a   1.000
_cell.length_b   1.000
_cell.length_c   1.000
_cell.angle_alpha   90.00
_cell.angle_beta   90.00
_cell.angle_gamma   90.00
#
_symmetry.space_group_name_H-M   'P 1'
#
loop_
_entity.id
_entity.type
_entity.pdbx_description
1 polymer ?
#
loop_
_entity_poly.entity_id
_entity_poly.type
_entity_poly.pdbx_seq_one_letter_code
_entity_poly.pdbx_strand_id
1 'polypeptide(L)'
;MAFPKRTEASILGKIRQYTSKNSNITQKDMVHVNTLVEAYGKDWERIGQETDVSPRRAQRIWAQHQQRQKVTQAWTKEELETLRNCIRDGIGMAEASRIIGTKMSYACNAKMQSLKRAGLNNAFQKSRTLWNDDDVARLVHLVSTSKGGDIDWTAIGKELGRTAKSCHLRYTKLHQKHYNAKADHSEAVSREVQKQYEQHQRVDWTNVAQQLGLSERECLEANQFNGGKARWIYDPDTFSWDTADRMAQFIKDNYPKPVPVNYTAVSNYMWTDKSDCVKMT
;
A
#
# COMPACT_ATOMS: atom_id res chain seq x y z
N MET A 1 -9.54 -48.18 44.43
CA MET A 1 -8.80 -46.98 43.97
C MET A 1 -8.68 -46.01 45.14
N ALA A 2 -7.47 -45.82 45.68
CA ALA A 2 -7.22 -44.96 46.84
C ALA A 2 -6.77 -43.57 46.38
N PHE A 3 -7.43 -42.51 46.87
CA PHE A 3 -7.02 -41.13 46.62
C PHE A 3 -5.76 -40.78 47.42
N PRO A 4 -4.78 -40.08 46.84
CA PRO A 4 -3.56 -39.70 47.55
C PRO A 4 -3.89 -38.68 48.66
N LYS A 5 -3.45 -39.00 49.88
CA LYS A 5 -3.53 -38.12 51.04
C LYS A 5 -2.75 -36.84 50.76
N ARG A 6 -3.46 -35.72 50.52
CA ARG A 6 -2.84 -34.40 50.54
C ARG A 6 -2.37 -34.11 51.97
N THR A 7 -1.09 -33.80 52.13
CA THR A 7 -0.47 -33.41 53.40
C THR A 7 -1.10 -32.12 53.93
N GLU A 8 -1.32 -32.01 55.24
CA GLU A 8 -1.88 -30.83 55.93
C GLU A 8 -1.16 -29.51 55.55
N ALA A 9 0.13 -29.59 55.25
CA ALA A 9 0.93 -28.46 54.76
C ALA A 9 0.37 -27.85 53.45
N SER A 10 -0.25 -28.65 52.58
CA SER A 10 -0.87 -28.19 51.32
C SER A 10 -2.19 -27.45 51.55
N ILE A 11 -2.90 -27.76 52.63
CA ILE A 11 -4.19 -27.16 52.96
C ILE A 11 -3.99 -25.81 53.66
N LEU A 12 -3.06 -25.73 54.62
CA LEU A 12 -2.73 -24.47 55.30
C LEU A 12 -2.08 -23.43 54.35
N GLY A 13 -1.28 -23.88 53.39
CA GLY A 13 -0.74 -23.00 52.33
C GLY A 13 -1.83 -22.38 51.45
N LYS A 14 -2.90 -23.12 51.16
CA LYS A 14 -4.05 -22.62 50.38
C LYS A 14 -4.99 -21.73 51.18
N ILE A 15 -5.19 -22.01 52.47
CA ILE A 15 -6.04 -21.17 53.34
C ILE A 15 -5.40 -19.77 53.54
N ARG A 16 -4.08 -19.66 53.68
CA ARG A 16 -3.37 -18.36 53.66
C ARG A 16 -3.46 -17.62 52.33
N GLN A 17 -3.63 -18.33 51.21
CA GLN A 17 -3.82 -17.71 49.90
C GLN A 17 -5.24 -17.16 49.69
N TYR A 18 -6.26 -17.77 50.30
CA TYR A 18 -7.68 -17.43 50.07
C TYR A 18 -8.20 -16.27 50.94
N THR A 19 -7.53 -15.88 52.01
CA THR A 19 -7.89 -14.68 52.79
C THR A 19 -7.19 -13.41 52.32
N SER A 20 -6.32 -13.49 51.30
CA SER A 20 -5.79 -12.30 50.63
C SER A 20 -6.88 -11.67 49.77
N LYS A 21 -7.83 -10.99 50.42
CA LYS A 21 -8.74 -10.06 49.76
C LYS A 21 -7.88 -9.18 48.85
N ASN A 22 -8.20 -9.19 47.55
CA ASN A 22 -7.73 -8.22 46.56
C ASN A 22 -8.34 -6.85 46.89
N SER A 23 -8.08 -6.33 48.09
CA SER A 23 -8.37 -4.94 48.43
C SER A 23 -7.59 -4.05 47.48
N ASN A 24 -8.30 -3.15 46.79
CA ASN A 24 -7.69 -2.09 46.02
C ASN A 24 -6.72 -1.34 46.94
N ILE A 25 -5.45 -1.24 46.53
CA ILE A 25 -4.41 -0.51 47.29
C ILE A 25 -4.85 0.95 47.38
N THR A 26 -5.05 1.44 48.60
CA THR A 26 -5.47 2.82 48.83
C THR A 26 -4.28 3.76 48.84
N GLN A 27 -4.53 5.07 48.64
CA GLN A 27 -3.47 6.08 48.76
C GLN A 27 -2.86 6.10 50.18
N LYS A 28 -3.68 5.80 51.20
CA LYS A 28 -3.23 5.70 52.60
C LYS A 28 -2.21 4.57 52.78
N ASP A 29 -2.47 3.40 52.19
CA ASP A 29 -1.55 2.26 52.23
C ASP A 29 -0.21 2.61 51.56
N MET A 30 -0.26 3.33 50.43
CA MET A 30 0.95 3.76 49.72
C MET A 30 1.82 4.71 50.54
N VAL A 31 1.20 5.74 51.15
CA VAL A 31 1.91 6.69 52.02
C VAL A 31 2.48 5.97 53.23
N HIS A 32 1.69 5.12 53.88
CA HIS A 32 2.13 4.39 55.07
C HIS A 32 3.33 3.48 54.76
N VAL A 33 3.26 2.66 53.70
CA VAL A 33 4.39 1.83 53.26
C VAL A 33 5.62 2.70 52.94
N ASN A 34 5.45 3.87 52.33
CA ASN A 34 6.58 4.75 52.03
C ASN A 34 7.27 5.28 53.29
N THR A 35 6.50 5.70 54.31
CA THR A 35 7.04 6.12 55.61
C THR A 35 7.83 5.00 56.29
N LEU A 36 7.33 3.76 56.21
CA LEU A 36 8.05 2.61 56.78
C LEU A 36 9.33 2.29 56.02
N VAL A 37 9.36 2.49 54.69
CA VAL A 37 10.59 2.34 53.90
C VAL A 37 11.61 3.42 54.24
N GLU A 38 11.18 4.65 54.55
CA GLU A 38 12.06 5.71 55.02
C GLU A 38 12.63 5.42 56.41
N ALA A 39 11.83 4.84 57.31
CA ALA A 39 12.25 4.51 58.67
C ALA A 39 13.15 3.26 58.77
N TYR A 40 12.87 2.22 57.97
CA TYR A 40 13.48 0.89 58.12
C TYR A 40 14.24 0.41 56.89
N GLY A 41 14.32 1.22 55.82
CA GLY A 41 14.89 0.80 54.55
C GLY A 41 13.98 -0.21 53.82
N LYS A 42 14.59 -1.10 53.01
CA LYS A 42 13.86 -2.10 52.21
C LYS A 42 13.64 -3.42 52.96
N ASP A 43 13.43 -3.36 54.28
CA ASP A 43 13.10 -4.52 55.10
C ASP A 43 11.62 -4.92 54.92
N TRP A 44 11.35 -5.64 53.82
CA TRP A 44 9.99 -6.00 53.45
C TRP A 44 9.31 -6.96 54.43
N GLU A 45 10.09 -7.75 55.19
CA GLU A 45 9.51 -8.64 56.20
C GLU A 45 8.90 -7.83 57.34
N ARG A 46 9.67 -6.88 57.88
CA ARG A 46 9.18 -5.97 58.91
C ARG A 46 8.03 -5.10 58.42
N ILE A 47 8.16 -4.48 57.25
CA ILE A 47 7.10 -3.63 56.67
C ILE A 47 5.82 -4.45 56.46
N GLY A 48 5.94 -5.70 56.00
CA GLY A 48 4.80 -6.59 55.83
C GLY A 48 4.08 -6.89 57.15
N GLN A 49 4.83 -7.12 58.24
CA GLN A 49 4.25 -7.32 59.57
C GLN A 49 3.53 -6.07 60.07
N GLU A 50 4.11 -4.88 59.92
CA GLU A 50 3.51 -3.62 60.40
C GLU A 50 2.26 -3.19 59.62
N THR A 51 2.18 -3.55 58.33
CA THR A 51 1.05 -3.19 57.47
C THR A 51 0.01 -4.29 57.33
N ASP A 52 0.20 -5.42 58.00
CA ASP A 52 -0.63 -6.64 57.85
C ASP A 52 -0.78 -7.09 56.37
N VAL A 53 0.30 -6.98 55.59
CA VAL A 53 0.35 -7.49 54.20
C VAL A 53 1.60 -8.34 53.98
N SER A 54 1.55 -9.27 53.03
CA SER A 54 2.75 -10.05 52.69
C SER A 54 3.91 -9.13 52.23
N PRO A 55 5.18 -9.46 52.52
CA PRO A 55 6.34 -8.68 52.08
C PRO A 55 6.37 -8.35 50.58
N ARG A 56 6.05 -9.33 49.73
CA ARG A 56 5.92 -9.14 48.27
C ARG A 56 4.84 -8.13 47.88
N ARG A 57 3.76 -8.03 48.68
CA ARG A 57 2.68 -7.06 48.45
C ARG A 57 3.13 -5.66 48.89
N ALA A 58 3.80 -5.51 50.03
CA ALA A 58 4.40 -4.25 50.46
C ALA A 58 5.39 -3.72 49.42
N GLN A 59 6.30 -4.57 48.91
CA GLN A 59 7.24 -4.22 47.85
C GLN A 59 6.53 -3.70 46.59
N ARG A 60 5.43 -4.35 46.20
CA ARG A 60 4.63 -3.94 45.04
C ARG A 60 3.89 -2.62 45.27
N ILE A 61 3.33 -2.41 46.46
CA ILE A 61 2.69 -1.14 46.85
C ILE A 61 3.71 0.00 46.76
N TRP A 62 4.91 -0.20 47.31
CA TRP A 62 5.98 0.79 47.25
C TRP A 62 6.43 1.08 45.81
N ALA A 63 6.67 0.04 45.01
CA ALA A 63 7.05 0.20 43.61
C ALA A 63 6.00 0.98 42.80
N GLN A 64 4.72 0.73 43.05
CA GLN A 64 3.62 1.48 42.43
C GLN A 64 3.59 2.94 42.91
N HIS A 65 3.82 3.20 44.19
CA HIS A 65 3.90 4.56 44.72
C HIS A 65 5.04 5.36 44.09
N GLN A 66 6.24 4.77 44.02
CA GLN A 66 7.42 5.37 43.39
C GLN A 66 7.18 5.65 41.90
N GLN A 67 6.50 4.73 41.19
CA GLN A 67 6.11 4.96 39.81
C GLN A 67 5.16 6.17 39.71
N ARG A 68 4.12 6.24 40.56
CA ARG A 68 3.14 7.36 40.56
C ARG A 68 3.79 8.71 40.83
N GLN A 69 4.78 8.80 41.71
CA GLN A 69 5.49 10.05 41.99
C GLN A 69 6.29 10.55 40.78
N LYS A 70 6.73 9.65 39.90
CA LYS A 70 7.45 9.99 38.67
C LYS A 70 6.52 10.26 37.48
N VAL A 71 5.21 10.05 37.62
CA VAL A 71 4.27 10.26 36.51
C VAL A 71 4.11 11.74 36.22
N THR A 72 4.52 12.16 35.03
CA THR A 72 4.31 13.53 34.53
C THR A 72 3.14 13.57 33.55
N GLN A 73 2.39 14.67 33.52
CA GLN A 73 1.28 14.81 32.55
C GLN A 73 1.78 15.20 31.15
N ALA A 74 2.69 16.18 31.05
CA ALA A 74 3.20 16.70 29.78
C ALA A 74 4.19 15.74 29.11
N TRP A 75 4.08 15.56 27.79
CA TRP A 75 4.99 14.72 27.01
C TRP A 75 6.22 15.50 26.56
N THR A 76 7.42 14.99 26.84
CA THR A 76 8.66 15.55 26.28
C THR A 76 8.92 15.04 24.85
N LYS A 77 9.86 15.66 24.13
CA LYS A 77 10.21 15.23 22.77
C LYS A 77 10.83 13.84 22.76
N GLU A 78 11.66 13.55 23.75
CA GLU A 78 12.39 12.29 23.93
C GLU A 78 11.42 11.15 24.26
N GLU A 79 10.43 11.39 25.11
CA GLU A 79 9.35 10.44 25.41
C GLU A 79 8.52 10.12 24.18
N LEU A 80 8.18 11.14 23.38
CA LEU A 80 7.46 10.94 22.12
C LEU A 80 8.28 10.13 21.12
N GLU A 81 9.58 10.38 21.02
CA GLU A 81 10.46 9.63 20.13
C GLU A 81 10.61 8.18 20.56
N THR A 82 10.78 7.93 21.86
CA THR A 82 10.77 6.59 22.43
C THR A 82 9.46 5.86 22.11
N LEU A 83 8.32 6.56 22.22
CA LEU A 83 7.02 5.98 21.90
C LEU A 83 6.86 5.68 20.41
N ARG A 84 7.42 6.50 19.50
CA ARG A 84 7.45 6.21 18.06
C ARG A 84 8.28 4.97 17.75
N ASN A 85 9.45 4.83 18.39
CA ASN A 85 10.28 3.63 18.26
C ASN A 85 9.53 2.38 18.74
N CYS A 86 8.85 2.46 19.90
CA CYS A 86 8.02 1.37 20.39
C CYS A 86 6.91 0.96 19.39
N ILE A 87 6.26 1.94 18.73
CA ILE A 87 5.26 1.64 17.70
C ILE A 87 5.88 0.92 16.50
N ARG A 88 7.04 1.39 16.04
CA ARG A 88 7.77 0.80 14.90
C ARG A 88 8.20 -0.64 15.19
N ASP A 89 8.66 -0.88 16.41
CA ASP A 89 9.25 -2.15 16.82
C ASP A 89 8.19 -3.13 17.39
N GLY A 90 6.91 -2.77 17.35
CA GLY A 90 5.80 -3.62 17.81
C GLY A 90 5.70 -3.79 19.34
N ILE A 91 6.35 -2.91 20.11
CA ILE A 91 6.38 -2.95 21.57
C ILE A 91 5.03 -2.51 22.14
N GLY A 92 4.45 -3.33 23.02
CA GLY A 92 3.17 -3.06 23.67
C GLY A 92 3.21 -1.91 24.69
N MET A 93 2.02 -1.35 24.99
CA MET A 93 1.87 -0.16 25.86
C MET A 93 2.37 -0.32 27.30
N ALA A 94 2.29 -1.53 27.86
CA ALA A 94 2.78 -1.81 29.22
C ALA A 94 4.31 -1.73 29.26
N GLU A 95 4.96 -2.31 28.25
CA GLU A 95 6.40 -2.30 28.11
C GLU A 95 6.92 -0.90 27.74
N ALA A 96 6.23 -0.19 26.84
CA ALA A 96 6.55 1.21 26.54
C ALA A 96 6.49 2.11 27.79
N SER A 97 5.49 1.90 28.66
CA SER A 97 5.38 2.62 29.94
C SER A 97 6.54 2.31 30.89
N ARG A 98 7.02 1.06 30.90
CA ARG A 98 8.20 0.65 31.67
C ARG A 98 9.48 1.31 31.14
N ILE A 99 9.64 1.38 29.82
CA ILE A 99 10.80 2.02 29.16
C ILE A 99 10.82 3.53 29.42
N ILE A 100 9.67 4.19 29.28
CA ILE A 100 9.56 5.64 29.49
C ILE A 100 9.70 6.01 30.97
N GLY A 101 9.17 5.20 31.88
CA GLY A 101 9.32 5.35 33.33
C GLY A 101 8.50 6.49 33.96
N THR A 102 8.11 7.51 33.19
CA THR A 102 7.37 8.70 33.62
C THR A 102 5.90 8.72 33.16
N LYS A 103 5.46 7.68 32.45
CA LYS A 103 4.09 7.58 31.89
C LYS A 103 3.45 6.27 32.29
N MET A 104 2.15 6.33 32.58
CA MET A 104 1.32 5.15 32.83
C MET A 104 0.93 4.46 31.52
N SER A 105 0.70 3.15 31.56
CA SER A 105 0.39 2.34 30.38
C SER A 105 -0.84 2.83 29.60
N TYR A 106 -1.88 3.32 30.28
CA TYR A 106 -3.06 3.90 29.60
C TYR A 106 -2.74 5.22 28.88
N ALA A 107 -1.86 6.05 29.45
CA ALA A 107 -1.42 7.30 28.82
C ALA A 107 -0.56 7.00 27.59
N CYS A 108 0.34 6.02 27.68
CA CYS A 108 1.09 5.49 26.54
C CYS A 108 0.14 4.98 25.45
N ASN A 109 -0.88 4.18 25.80
CA ASN A 109 -1.86 3.69 24.82
C ASN A 109 -2.57 4.84 24.10
N ALA A 110 -3.14 5.79 24.83
CA ALA A 110 -3.83 6.93 24.26
C ALA A 110 -2.91 7.73 23.31
N LYS A 111 -1.65 7.95 23.71
CA LYS A 111 -0.69 8.68 22.90
C LYS A 111 -0.21 7.88 21.68
N MET A 112 -0.02 6.56 21.81
CA MET A 112 0.32 5.69 20.68
C MET A 112 -0.79 5.70 19.63
N GLN A 113 -2.06 5.62 20.05
CA GLN A 113 -3.19 5.72 19.14
C GLN A 113 -3.23 7.09 18.45
N SER A 114 -2.98 8.17 19.19
CA SER A 114 -2.86 9.52 18.62
C SER A 114 -1.73 9.62 17.59
N LEU A 115 -0.54 9.08 17.88
CA LEU A 115 0.59 9.07 16.94
C LEU A 115 0.32 8.22 15.70
N LYS A 116 -0.30 7.05 15.85
CA LYS A 116 -0.74 6.21 14.73
C LYS A 116 -1.74 6.97 13.85
N ARG A 117 -2.73 7.64 14.45
CA ARG A 117 -3.69 8.48 13.73
C ARG A 117 -3.02 9.68 13.06
N ALA A 118 -2.05 10.33 13.70
CA ALA A 118 -1.32 11.45 13.11
C ALA A 118 -0.45 11.00 11.91
N GLY A 119 0.23 9.85 12.02
CA GLY A 119 0.97 9.25 10.90
C GLY A 119 0.04 8.86 9.74
N LEU A 120 -1.11 8.28 10.06
CA LEU A 120 -2.16 8.03 9.06
C LEU A 120 -2.66 9.34 8.45
N ASN A 121 -2.93 10.37 9.25
CA ASN A 121 -3.42 11.66 8.76
C ASN A 121 -2.41 12.37 7.86
N ASN A 122 -1.10 12.24 8.12
CA ASN A 122 -0.07 12.77 7.23
C ASN A 122 -0.04 12.01 5.90
N ALA A 123 -0.20 10.68 5.92
CA ALA A 123 -0.36 9.88 4.71
C ALA A 123 -1.68 10.22 3.97
N PHE A 124 -2.77 10.48 4.70
CA PHE A 124 -4.05 10.92 4.14
C PHE A 124 -4.00 12.35 3.61
N GLN A 125 -3.24 13.25 4.22
CA GLN A 125 -3.01 14.61 3.68
C GLN A 125 -2.22 14.54 2.38
N LYS A 126 -1.20 13.66 2.29
CA LYS A 126 -0.56 13.32 1.01
C LYS A 126 -1.52 12.66 0.01
N SER A 127 -2.55 11.97 0.47
CA SER A 127 -3.60 11.46 -0.44
C SER A 127 -4.55 12.55 -0.93
N ARG A 128 -4.73 13.64 -0.17
CA ARG A 128 -5.54 14.81 -0.53
C ARG A 128 -4.81 15.83 -1.39
N THR A 129 -3.48 15.85 -1.38
CA THR A 129 -2.72 16.68 -2.34
C THR A 129 -3.10 16.29 -3.76
N LEU A 130 -3.31 17.27 -4.63
CA LEU A 130 -3.61 17.05 -6.04
C LEU A 130 -2.58 16.09 -6.65
N TRP A 131 -3.02 15.26 -7.61
CA TRP A 131 -2.11 14.46 -8.42
C TRP A 131 -1.34 15.40 -9.33
N ASN A 132 -0.02 15.51 -9.14
CA ASN A 132 0.84 16.20 -10.10
C ASN A 132 1.22 15.25 -11.25
N ASP A 133 1.87 15.80 -12.27
CA ASP A 133 2.22 15.04 -13.47
C ASP A 133 3.26 13.94 -13.19
N ASP A 134 4.19 14.18 -12.27
CA ASP A 134 5.19 13.19 -11.84
C ASP A 134 4.55 11.96 -11.16
N ASP A 135 3.59 12.19 -10.25
CA ASP A 135 2.83 11.13 -9.58
C ASP A 135 2.04 10.32 -10.61
N VAL A 136 1.46 10.99 -11.60
CA VAL A 136 0.70 10.34 -12.69
C VAL A 136 1.63 9.50 -13.55
N ALA A 137 2.76 10.05 -14.00
CA ALA A 137 3.73 9.34 -14.82
C ALA A 137 4.26 8.09 -14.08
N ARG A 138 4.58 8.25 -12.80
CA ARG A 138 5.07 7.13 -11.98
C ARG A 138 4.00 6.08 -11.71
N LEU A 139 2.75 6.47 -11.47
CA LEU A 139 1.62 5.53 -11.36
C LEU A 139 1.48 4.69 -12.63
N VAL A 140 1.50 5.32 -13.81
CA VAL A 140 1.38 4.63 -15.09
C VAL A 140 2.54 3.64 -15.29
N HIS A 141 3.77 4.05 -14.95
CA HIS A 141 4.95 3.18 -15.04
C HIS A 141 4.88 1.97 -14.10
N LEU A 142 4.45 2.16 -12.85
CA LEU A 142 4.32 1.06 -11.88
C LEU A 142 3.23 0.05 -12.30
N VAL A 143 2.14 0.54 -12.90
CA VAL A 143 1.10 -0.34 -13.43
C VAL A 143 1.58 -1.09 -14.65
N SER A 144 2.31 -0.44 -15.57
CA SER A 144 2.81 -1.11 -16.80
C SER A 144 3.92 -2.13 -16.54
N THR A 145 4.67 -1.98 -15.44
CA THR A 145 5.74 -2.91 -15.04
C THR A 145 5.23 -4.11 -14.23
N SER A 146 3.97 -4.08 -13.77
CA SER A 146 3.36 -5.18 -13.01
C SER A 146 3.12 -6.39 -13.92
N LYS A 147 3.95 -7.43 -13.76
CA LYS A 147 3.84 -8.70 -14.52
C LYS A 147 2.74 -9.56 -13.90
N GLY A 148 1.71 -9.93 -14.68
CA GLY A 148 0.82 -11.05 -14.30
C GLY A 148 -0.68 -10.76 -14.15
N GLY A 149 -1.21 -9.68 -14.72
CA GLY A 149 -2.66 -9.41 -14.77
C GLY A 149 -3.24 -8.89 -13.44
N ASP A 150 -2.75 -9.35 -12.30
CA ASP A 150 -3.12 -8.84 -10.99
C ASP A 150 -2.17 -7.71 -10.56
N ILE A 151 -2.68 -6.48 -10.59
CA ILE A 151 -1.94 -5.28 -10.18
C ILE A 151 -1.99 -5.18 -8.64
N ASP A 152 -0.82 -5.23 -7.98
CA ASP A 152 -0.71 -5.01 -6.53
C ASP A 152 -0.80 -3.52 -6.18
N TRP A 153 -2.04 -3.03 -6.07
CA TRP A 153 -2.32 -1.66 -5.67
C TRP A 153 -1.80 -1.28 -4.28
N THR A 154 -1.58 -2.27 -3.40
CA THR A 154 -1.05 -2.01 -2.05
C THR A 154 0.43 -1.65 -2.13
N ALA A 155 1.21 -2.39 -2.91
CA ALA A 155 2.61 -2.08 -3.18
C ALA A 155 2.77 -0.72 -3.86
N ILE A 156 1.98 -0.45 -4.91
CA ILE A 156 2.00 0.83 -5.63
C ILE A 156 1.64 2.00 -4.70
N GLY A 157 0.59 1.85 -3.89
CA GLY A 157 0.19 2.88 -2.93
C GLY A 157 1.30 3.19 -1.92
N LYS A 158 1.96 2.15 -1.40
CA LYS A 158 3.09 2.31 -0.48
C LYS A 158 4.25 3.10 -1.13
N GLU A 159 4.58 2.80 -2.39
CA GLU A 159 5.65 3.49 -3.11
C GLU A 159 5.32 4.96 -3.38
N LEU A 160 4.09 5.27 -3.79
CA LEU A 160 3.66 6.64 -4.06
C LEU A 160 3.30 7.43 -2.79
N GLY A 161 3.29 6.80 -1.63
CA GLY A 161 2.78 7.41 -0.39
C GLY A 161 1.29 7.77 -0.48
N ARG A 162 0.52 6.95 -1.20
CA ARG A 162 -0.92 7.10 -1.45
C ARG A 162 -1.65 5.83 -0.99
N THR A 163 -2.98 5.87 -0.90
CA THR A 163 -3.76 4.66 -0.61
C THR A 163 -3.98 3.85 -1.88
N ALA A 164 -3.99 2.51 -1.77
CA ALA A 164 -4.26 1.59 -2.89
C ALA A 164 -5.53 1.98 -3.67
N LYS A 165 -6.61 2.30 -2.94
CA LYS A 165 -7.89 2.74 -3.52
C LYS A 165 -7.76 4.04 -4.32
N SER A 166 -6.93 4.99 -3.88
CA SER A 166 -6.69 6.26 -4.59
C SER A 166 -5.91 6.03 -5.89
N CYS A 167 -4.87 5.19 -5.85
CA CYS A 167 -4.09 4.80 -7.03
C CYS A 167 -4.97 4.11 -8.08
N HIS A 168 -5.75 3.10 -7.67
CA HIS A 168 -6.68 2.39 -8.56
C HIS A 168 -7.67 3.36 -9.22
N LEU A 169 -8.38 4.16 -8.41
CA LEU A 169 -9.37 5.12 -8.92
C LEU A 169 -8.75 6.14 -9.89
N ARG A 170 -7.55 6.65 -9.61
CA ARG A 170 -6.86 7.58 -10.49
C ARG A 170 -6.49 6.91 -11.81
N TYR A 171 -5.93 5.71 -11.75
CA TYR A 171 -5.55 4.96 -12.94
C TYR A 171 -6.77 4.64 -13.82
N THR A 172 -7.88 4.18 -13.24
CA THR A 172 -9.13 3.93 -13.97
C THR A 172 -9.62 5.19 -14.70
N LYS A 173 -9.59 6.36 -14.04
CA LYS A 173 -9.97 7.63 -14.68
C LYS A 173 -9.03 8.04 -15.82
N LEU A 174 -7.73 7.86 -15.64
CA LEU A 174 -6.73 8.13 -16.68
C LEU A 174 -6.97 7.22 -17.90
N HIS A 175 -7.16 5.92 -17.64
CA HIS A 175 -7.42 4.92 -18.67
C HIS A 175 -8.76 5.18 -19.38
N GLN A 176 -9.80 5.59 -18.65
CA GLN A 176 -11.09 5.96 -19.23
C GLN A 176 -10.97 7.21 -20.10
N LYS A 177 -10.24 8.24 -19.65
CA LYS A 177 -10.00 9.45 -20.46
C LYS A 177 -9.23 9.11 -21.74
N HIS A 178 -8.21 8.26 -21.65
CA HIS A 178 -7.45 7.80 -22.80
C HIS A 178 -8.31 6.96 -23.76
N TYR A 179 -9.16 6.08 -23.22
CA TYR A 179 -10.10 5.29 -24.02
C TYR A 179 -11.13 6.16 -24.73
N ASN A 180 -11.69 7.15 -24.04
CA ASN A 180 -12.65 8.09 -24.62
C ASN A 180 -12.00 8.95 -25.71
N ALA A 181 -10.79 9.49 -25.46
CA ALA A 181 -10.03 10.20 -26.48
C ALA A 181 -9.74 9.31 -27.70
N LYS A 182 -9.36 8.05 -27.47
CA LYS A 182 -9.15 7.08 -28.56
C LYS A 182 -10.43 6.80 -29.33
N ALA A 183 -11.60 6.76 -28.68
CA ALA A 183 -12.89 6.59 -29.35
C ALA A 183 -13.23 7.80 -30.25
N ASP A 184 -13.04 9.02 -29.76
CA ASP A 184 -13.26 10.24 -30.54
C ASP A 184 -12.31 10.32 -31.75
N HIS A 185 -11.03 10.00 -31.54
CA HIS A 185 -10.06 9.92 -32.63
C HIS A 185 -10.37 8.80 -33.63
N SER A 186 -10.91 7.68 -33.15
CA SER A 186 -11.22 6.53 -33.99
C SER A 186 -12.27 6.84 -35.06
N GLU A 187 -13.33 7.55 -34.70
CA GLU A 187 -14.36 7.95 -35.65
C GLU A 187 -13.82 8.98 -36.67
N ALA A 188 -13.08 9.99 -36.19
CA ALA A 188 -12.50 11.02 -37.04
C ALA A 188 -11.50 10.45 -38.05
N VAL A 189 -10.62 9.55 -37.59
CA VAL A 189 -9.69 8.82 -38.46
C VAL A 189 -10.44 7.97 -39.48
N SER A 190 -11.40 7.17 -39.04
CA SER A 190 -12.16 6.28 -39.93
C SER A 190 -12.88 7.05 -41.04
N ARG A 191 -13.44 8.21 -40.70
CA ARG A 191 -14.14 9.10 -41.63
C ARG A 191 -13.20 9.71 -42.67
N GLU A 192 -12.03 10.19 -42.27
CA GLU A 192 -11.06 10.76 -43.22
C GLU A 192 -10.45 9.68 -44.12
N VAL A 193 -10.15 8.50 -43.54
CA VAL A 193 -9.68 7.32 -44.31
C VAL A 193 -10.73 6.92 -45.36
N GLN A 194 -12.01 6.84 -44.97
CA GLN A 194 -13.10 6.53 -45.89
C GLN A 194 -13.17 7.53 -47.04
N LYS A 195 -13.16 8.83 -46.73
CA LYS A 195 -13.21 9.91 -47.70
C LYS A 195 -12.07 9.84 -48.72
N GLN A 196 -10.82 9.65 -48.26
CA GLN A 196 -9.69 9.52 -49.19
C GLN A 196 -9.79 8.27 -50.06
N TYR A 197 -10.22 7.15 -49.48
CA TYR A 197 -10.38 5.90 -50.21
C TYR A 197 -11.44 6.00 -51.31
N GLU A 198 -12.60 6.58 -51.03
CA GLU A 198 -13.66 6.79 -52.03
C GLU A 198 -13.21 7.69 -53.19
N GLN A 199 -12.37 8.69 -52.91
CA GLN A 199 -11.88 9.65 -53.92
C GLN A 199 -10.71 9.13 -54.76
N HIS A 200 -9.80 8.37 -54.16
CA HIS A 200 -8.51 8.06 -54.77
C HIS A 200 -8.20 6.56 -54.85
N GLN A 201 -9.04 5.70 -54.29
CA GLN A 201 -8.79 4.25 -54.12
C GLN A 201 -7.51 3.93 -53.34
N ARG A 202 -6.96 4.91 -52.62
CA ARG A 202 -5.76 4.81 -51.77
C ARG A 202 -5.87 5.77 -50.59
N VAL A 203 -5.18 5.43 -49.49
CA VAL A 203 -5.14 6.24 -48.26
C VAL A 203 -3.72 6.78 -48.07
N ASP A 204 -3.60 8.10 -47.93
CA ASP A 204 -2.36 8.78 -47.57
C ASP A 204 -2.33 9.01 -46.05
N TRP A 205 -1.71 8.08 -45.32
CA TRP A 205 -1.66 8.10 -43.86
C TRP A 205 -0.92 9.31 -43.30
N THR A 206 0.08 9.82 -44.01
CA THR A 206 0.77 11.06 -43.64
C THR A 206 -0.19 12.23 -43.68
N ASN A 207 -1.03 12.31 -44.73
CA ASN A 207 -2.04 13.34 -44.84
C ASN A 207 -3.13 13.23 -43.77
N VAL A 208 -3.63 12.01 -43.50
CA VAL A 208 -4.62 11.77 -42.43
C VAL A 208 -4.07 12.21 -41.07
N ALA A 209 -2.83 11.83 -40.76
CA ALA A 209 -2.13 12.20 -39.55
C ALA A 209 -1.99 13.72 -39.40
N GLN A 210 -1.56 14.40 -40.46
CA GLN A 210 -1.40 15.84 -40.48
C GLN A 210 -2.74 16.58 -40.27
N GLN A 211 -3.82 16.13 -40.91
CA GLN A 211 -5.14 16.76 -40.78
C GLN A 211 -5.71 16.64 -39.35
N LEU A 212 -5.45 15.53 -38.68
CA LEU A 212 -6.02 15.23 -37.36
C LEU A 212 -5.11 15.63 -36.20
N GLY A 213 -3.89 16.08 -36.48
CA GLY A 213 -2.89 16.42 -35.45
C GLY A 213 -2.46 15.20 -34.64
N LEU A 214 -2.45 14.03 -35.25
CA LEU A 214 -2.06 12.75 -34.66
C LEU A 214 -0.77 12.25 -35.34
N SER A 215 -0.06 11.32 -34.70
CA SER A 215 0.97 10.55 -35.41
C SER A 215 0.32 9.55 -36.37
N GLU A 216 1.05 9.17 -37.44
CA GLU A 216 0.60 8.11 -38.35
C GLU A 216 0.20 6.86 -37.57
N ARG A 217 1.04 6.46 -36.61
CA ARG A 217 0.79 5.32 -35.71
C ARG A 217 -0.55 5.43 -34.99
N GLU A 218 -0.87 6.57 -34.38
CA GLU A 218 -2.13 6.77 -33.67
C GLU A 218 -3.33 6.68 -34.61
N CYS A 219 -3.24 7.25 -35.82
CA CYS A 219 -4.26 7.09 -36.85
C CYS A 219 -4.47 5.62 -37.19
N LEU A 220 -3.39 4.88 -37.43
CA LEU A 220 -3.48 3.47 -37.79
C LEU A 220 -4.09 2.62 -36.67
N GLU A 221 -3.72 2.87 -35.42
CA GLU A 221 -4.27 2.17 -34.25
C GLU A 221 -5.73 2.54 -33.95
N ALA A 222 -6.19 3.70 -34.43
CA ALA A 222 -7.53 4.22 -34.20
C ALA A 222 -8.49 3.93 -35.37
N ASN A 223 -8.01 3.66 -36.58
CA ASN A 223 -8.89 3.41 -37.74
C ASN A 223 -9.78 2.15 -37.55
N GLN A 224 -11.09 2.32 -37.69
CA GLN A 224 -12.10 1.25 -37.71
C GLN A 224 -12.71 1.04 -39.10
N PHE A 225 -12.49 1.94 -40.05
CA PHE A 225 -12.97 1.76 -41.41
C PHE A 225 -12.19 0.65 -42.10
N ASN A 226 -12.91 -0.39 -42.54
CA ASN A 226 -12.31 -1.55 -43.19
C ASN A 226 -12.13 -1.38 -44.70
N GLY A 227 -12.84 -0.42 -45.34
CA GLY A 227 -12.58 -0.06 -46.73
C GLY A 227 -11.22 0.65 -46.83
N GLY A 228 -10.39 0.31 -47.79
CA GLY A 228 -9.03 0.88 -47.89
C GLY A 228 -7.97 0.28 -46.97
N LYS A 229 -8.32 -0.70 -46.12
CA LYS A 229 -7.32 -1.67 -45.66
C LYS A 229 -6.90 -2.47 -46.90
N ALA A 230 -5.65 -2.36 -47.32
CA ALA A 230 -5.15 -3.15 -48.44
C ALA A 230 -5.30 -4.63 -48.07
N ARG A 231 -6.20 -5.33 -48.77
CA ARG A 231 -6.21 -6.79 -48.72
C ARG A 231 -4.92 -7.20 -49.41
N TRP A 232 -4.06 -7.88 -48.69
CA TRP A 232 -2.84 -8.41 -49.27
C TRP A 232 -3.25 -9.55 -50.21
N ILE A 233 -3.40 -9.24 -51.49
CA ILE A 233 -3.58 -10.27 -52.52
C ILE A 233 -2.18 -10.51 -53.03
N TYR A 234 -1.56 -11.60 -52.58
CA TYR A 234 -0.31 -12.06 -53.18
C TYR A 234 -0.60 -12.47 -54.62
N ASP A 235 -0.26 -11.59 -55.55
CA ASP A 235 -0.23 -11.86 -56.98
C ASP A 235 1.24 -11.88 -57.42
N PRO A 236 1.81 -13.03 -57.75
CA PRO A 236 3.23 -13.17 -58.08
C PRO A 236 3.66 -12.32 -59.28
N ASP A 237 2.74 -11.90 -60.14
CA ASP A 237 3.03 -11.10 -61.34
C ASP A 237 3.03 -9.58 -61.06
N THR A 238 2.37 -9.13 -59.99
CA THR A 238 2.24 -7.70 -59.65
C THR A 238 2.82 -7.35 -58.27
N PHE A 239 3.33 -8.35 -57.54
CA PHE A 239 3.84 -8.21 -56.19
C PHE A 239 5.11 -7.34 -56.13
N SER A 240 5.06 -6.29 -55.30
CA SER A 240 6.21 -5.45 -54.99
C SER A 240 6.62 -5.60 -53.53
N TRP A 241 7.89 -5.95 -53.31
CA TRP A 241 8.50 -6.04 -51.99
C TRP A 241 8.53 -4.69 -51.25
N ASP A 242 8.38 -3.58 -51.98
CA ASP A 242 8.48 -2.22 -51.44
C ASP A 242 7.44 -1.93 -50.33
N THR A 243 6.23 -2.51 -50.43
CA THR A 243 5.20 -2.37 -49.39
C THR A 243 5.48 -3.25 -48.17
N ALA A 244 5.98 -4.46 -48.40
CA ALA A 244 6.37 -5.39 -47.33
C ALA A 244 7.56 -4.85 -46.53
N ASP A 245 8.56 -4.27 -47.22
CA ASP A 245 9.76 -3.68 -46.62
C ASP A 245 9.42 -2.42 -45.82
N ARG A 246 8.55 -1.54 -46.34
CA ARG A 246 8.05 -0.39 -45.56
C ARG A 246 7.35 -0.82 -44.28
N MET A 247 6.59 -1.91 -44.31
CA MET A 247 5.90 -2.44 -43.14
C MET A 247 6.87 -3.09 -42.14
N ALA A 248 7.84 -3.88 -42.62
CA ALA A 248 8.90 -4.44 -41.79
C ALA A 248 9.71 -3.33 -41.10
N GLN A 249 10.02 -2.25 -41.83
CA GLN A 249 10.71 -1.08 -41.29
C GLN A 249 9.85 -0.34 -40.27
N PHE A 250 8.56 -0.11 -40.54
CA PHE A 250 7.63 0.48 -39.58
C PHE A 250 7.53 -0.33 -38.27
N ILE A 251 7.43 -1.66 -38.37
CA ILE A 251 7.40 -2.55 -37.20
C ILE A 251 8.69 -2.42 -36.39
N LYS A 252 9.84 -2.46 -37.08
CA LYS A 252 11.17 -2.33 -36.46
C LYS A 252 11.34 -1.01 -35.73
N ASP A 253 10.85 0.09 -36.31
CA ASP A 253 11.02 1.43 -35.77
C ASP A 253 10.04 1.73 -34.62
N ASN A 254 8.84 1.15 -34.64
CA ASN A 254 7.77 1.49 -33.68
C ASN A 254 7.54 0.44 -32.59
N TYR A 255 8.06 -0.78 -32.77
CA TYR A 255 7.89 -1.89 -31.84
C TYR A 255 9.23 -2.60 -31.56
N PRO A 256 10.20 -1.91 -30.93
CA PRO A 256 11.47 -2.55 -30.55
C PRO A 256 11.22 -3.65 -29.50
N LYS A 257 11.93 -4.77 -29.64
CA LYS A 257 11.92 -5.87 -28.67
C LYS A 257 12.19 -5.35 -27.24
N PRO A 258 11.54 -5.90 -26.19
CA PRO A 258 10.82 -7.17 -26.16
C PRO A 258 9.29 -7.02 -26.08
N VAL A 259 8.70 -5.96 -26.63
CA VAL A 259 7.23 -5.83 -26.59
C VAL A 259 6.60 -6.88 -27.53
N PRO A 260 5.62 -7.69 -27.08
CA PRO A 260 4.89 -8.58 -27.97
C PRO A 260 4.23 -7.74 -29.07
N VAL A 261 4.45 -8.13 -30.32
CA VAL A 261 3.91 -7.45 -31.50
C VAL A 261 2.38 -7.37 -31.36
N ASN A 262 1.84 -6.15 -31.36
CA ASN A 262 0.39 -5.95 -31.32
C ASN A 262 -0.17 -6.21 -32.73
N TYR A 263 -0.44 -7.48 -33.04
CA TYR A 263 -0.94 -7.90 -34.35
C TYR A 263 -2.24 -7.18 -34.75
N THR A 264 -3.02 -6.66 -33.81
CA THR A 264 -4.21 -5.85 -34.10
C THR A 264 -3.85 -4.49 -34.70
N ALA A 265 -2.77 -3.86 -34.24
CA ALA A 265 -2.25 -2.61 -34.82
C ALA A 265 -1.64 -2.84 -36.22
N VAL A 266 -0.97 -3.99 -36.40
CA VAL A 266 -0.47 -4.43 -37.73
C VAL A 266 -1.64 -4.79 -38.66
N SER A 267 -2.75 -5.31 -38.12
CA SER A 267 -3.94 -5.69 -38.90
C SER A 267 -4.71 -4.50 -39.49
N ASN A 268 -4.48 -3.30 -38.96
CA ASN A 268 -5.04 -2.07 -39.54
C ASN A 268 -4.28 -1.61 -40.80
N TYR A 269 -3.12 -2.20 -41.10
CA TYR A 269 -2.46 -2.11 -42.41
C TYR A 269 -2.81 -3.28 -43.35
N MET A 270 -3.01 -4.49 -42.84
CA MET A 270 -3.24 -5.69 -43.66
C MET A 270 -4.06 -6.77 -42.95
N TRP A 271 -5.06 -7.32 -43.63
CA TRP A 271 -5.50 -8.70 -43.34
C TRP A 271 -4.47 -9.64 -43.97
N THR A 272 -3.74 -10.40 -43.15
CA THR A 272 -3.02 -11.59 -43.62
C THR A 272 -3.93 -12.80 -43.45
N ASP A 273 -4.38 -13.41 -44.54
CA ASP A 273 -5.07 -14.69 -44.44
C ASP A 273 -4.05 -15.75 -44.01
N LYS A 274 -4.45 -16.63 -43.09
CA LYS A 274 -3.59 -17.71 -42.61
C LYS A 274 -3.12 -18.61 -43.76
N SER A 275 -3.92 -18.72 -44.83
CA SER A 275 -3.58 -19.48 -46.03
C SER A 275 -2.50 -18.82 -46.91
N ASP A 276 -2.33 -17.50 -46.84
CA ASP A 276 -1.27 -16.79 -47.58
C ASP A 276 0.10 -17.00 -46.93
N CYS A 277 0.15 -17.16 -45.61
CA CYS A 277 1.38 -17.49 -44.89
C CYS A 277 1.96 -18.87 -45.26
N VAL A 278 1.14 -19.79 -45.78
CA VAL A 278 1.56 -21.15 -46.19
C VAL A 278 2.29 -21.15 -47.54
N LYS A 279 2.12 -20.08 -48.34
CA LYS A 279 2.76 -19.95 -49.66
C LYS A 279 4.12 -19.23 -49.62
N MET A 280 4.56 -18.80 -48.44
CA MET A 280 5.81 -18.04 -48.24
C MET A 280 7.01 -18.90 -47.82
N THR A 281 6.84 -20.23 -47.75
CA THR A 281 7.91 -21.23 -47.56
C THR A 281 8.32 -21.83 -48.89
#